data_AF-A0A5N4APT7-F1
#
_entry.id   AF-A0A5N4APT7-F1
#
_cell.length_a   1.000
_cell.length_b   1.000
_cell.length_c   1.000
_cell.angle_alpha   90.00
_cell.angle_beta   90.00
_cell.angle_gamma   90.00
#
_symmetry.space_group_name_H-M   'P 1'
#
loop_
_entity.id
_entity.type
_entity.pdbx_description
1 polymer ?
#
loop_
_entity_poly.entity_id
_entity_poly.type
_entity_poly.pdbx_seq_one_letter_code
_entity_poly.pdbx_strand_id
1 'polypeptide(L)'
;MEISTRWIFSLAAELWRDWLPPEATKTILRGGYYTALVRPGFRVIALNSNVCYSYNFWLLYEGSDPYGQLQWLIDTLLDAETNNEKVHILSHVPSGDSSCVKNWGREYVNIVNRY
;
A
#
# COMPACT_ATOMS: atom_id res chain seq x y z
N MET A 1 26.95 -5.65 -2.88
CA MET A 1 25.57 -6.16 -2.77
C MET A 1 24.74 -5.02 -2.23
N GLU A 2 23.87 -4.45 -3.06
CA GLU A 2 23.03 -3.34 -2.63
C GLU A 2 21.88 -3.90 -1.77
N ILE A 3 21.73 -3.44 -0.54
CA ILE A 3 20.66 -3.89 0.35
C ILE A 3 19.37 -3.22 -0.11
N SER A 4 18.41 -4.01 -0.60
CA SER A 4 17.16 -3.49 -1.13
C SER A 4 16.04 -4.54 -1.09
N THR A 5 14.80 -4.08 -1.05
CA THR A 5 13.58 -4.90 -1.21
C THR A 5 13.29 -5.25 -2.68
N ARG A 6 14.12 -4.78 -3.63
CA ARG A 6 13.89 -4.95 -5.07
C ARG A 6 13.70 -6.41 -5.49
N TRP A 7 14.47 -7.34 -4.91
CA TRP A 7 14.41 -8.75 -5.27
C TRP A 7 13.02 -9.37 -4.97
N ILE A 8 12.45 -9.08 -3.80
CA ILE A 8 11.16 -9.65 -3.40
C ILE A 8 9.99 -8.97 -4.14
N PHE A 9 10.09 -7.67 -4.40
CA PHE A 9 9.08 -6.97 -5.21
C PHE A 9 9.08 -7.44 -6.66
N SER A 10 10.27 -7.74 -7.22
CA SER A 10 10.37 -8.28 -8.58
C SER A 10 9.77 -9.69 -8.67
N LEU A 11 10.06 -10.54 -7.67
CA LEU A 11 9.47 -11.87 -7.58
C LEU A 11 7.94 -11.81 -7.44
N ALA A 12 7.42 -10.94 -6.55
CA ALA A 12 5.98 -10.77 -6.37
C ALA A 12 5.29 -10.29 -7.66
N ALA A 13 5.89 -9.33 -8.37
CA ALA A 13 5.38 -8.84 -9.65
C ALA A 13 5.33 -9.95 -10.71
N GLU A 14 6.33 -10.83 -10.75
CA GLU A 14 6.36 -11.97 -11.67
C GLU A 14 5.27 -13.00 -11.33
N LEU A 15 5.17 -13.39 -10.06
CA LEU A 15 4.23 -14.43 -9.61
C LEU A 15 2.76 -13.98 -9.69
N TRP A 16 2.47 -12.68 -9.49
CA TRP A 16 1.09 -12.18 -9.45
C TRP A 16 0.59 -11.61 -10.78
N ARG A 17 1.43 -11.57 -11.82
CA ARG A 17 1.09 -10.96 -13.12
C ARG A 17 -0.17 -11.57 -13.76
N ASP A 18 -0.44 -12.85 -13.50
CA ASP A 18 -1.58 -13.56 -14.10
C ASP A 18 -2.90 -13.25 -13.37
N TRP A 19 -2.84 -12.64 -12.18
CA TRP A 19 -4.00 -12.31 -11.35
C TRP A 19 -4.30 -10.81 -11.29
N LEU A 20 -3.32 -9.98 -11.64
CA LEU A 20 -3.40 -8.54 -11.48
C LEU A 20 -3.36 -7.82 -12.83
N PRO A 21 -4.01 -6.65 -12.95
CA PRO A 21 -3.89 -5.84 -14.15
C PRO A 21 -2.42 -5.42 -14.37
N PRO A 22 -1.94 -5.31 -15.62
CA PRO A 22 -0.54 -4.96 -15.93
C PRO A 22 -0.04 -3.68 -15.23
N GLU A 23 -0.94 -2.73 -14.98
CA GLU A 23 -0.67 -1.46 -14.31
C GLU A 23 -0.22 -1.66 -12.86
N ALA A 24 -0.69 -2.72 -12.18
CA ALA A 24 -0.32 -3.04 -10.80
C ALA A 24 1.18 -3.36 -10.65
N THR A 25 1.81 -3.90 -11.69
CA THR A 25 3.24 -4.23 -11.69
C THR A 25 4.10 -3.01 -11.33
N LYS A 26 3.72 -1.81 -11.78
CA LYS A 26 4.47 -0.57 -11.50
C LYS A 26 4.54 -0.26 -10.00
N THR A 27 3.42 -0.38 -9.28
CA THR A 27 3.37 -0.06 -7.84
C THR A 27 3.96 -1.18 -7.00
N ILE A 28 3.80 -2.45 -7.41
CA ILE A 28 4.44 -3.60 -6.76
C ILE A 28 5.96 -3.42 -6.79
N LEU A 29 6.51 -3.08 -7.96
CA LEU A 29 7.95 -2.85 -8.14
C LEU A 29 8.48 -1.62 -7.39
N ARG A 30 7.61 -0.64 -7.10
CA ARG A 30 7.96 0.59 -6.36
C ARG A 30 8.01 0.34 -4.85
N GLY A 31 7.00 -0.33 -4.29
CA GLY A 31 6.84 -0.43 -2.83
C GLY A 31 6.04 -1.62 -2.33
N GLY A 32 5.73 -2.60 -3.19
CA GLY A 32 5.02 -3.82 -2.80
C GLY A 32 3.52 -3.65 -2.52
N TYR A 33 2.92 -2.55 -2.98
CA TYR A 33 1.48 -2.27 -2.87
C TYR A 33 0.85 -2.15 -4.25
N TYR A 34 -0.47 -2.31 -4.35
CA TYR A 34 -1.19 -2.22 -5.62
C TYR A 34 -2.67 -1.92 -5.45
N THR A 35 -3.31 -1.55 -6.57
CA THR A 35 -4.76 -1.51 -6.69
C THR A 35 -5.22 -2.28 -7.92
N ALA A 36 -6.42 -2.83 -7.88
CA ALA A 36 -7.07 -3.46 -9.02
C ALA A 36 -8.57 -3.14 -8.99
N LEU A 37 -9.12 -2.82 -10.16
CA LEU A 37 -10.57 -2.75 -10.35
C LEU A 37 -11.07 -4.18 -10.57
N VAL A 38 -11.83 -4.71 -9.60
CA VAL A 38 -12.32 -6.10 -9.66
C VAL A 38 -13.52 -6.21 -10.59
N ARG A 39 -14.38 -5.19 -10.57
CA ARG A 39 -15.52 -4.99 -11.48
C ARG A 39 -15.91 -3.51 -11.48
N PRO A 40 -16.70 -3.03 -12.45
CA PRO A 40 -17.19 -1.65 -12.44
C PRO A 40 -17.79 -1.25 -11.08
N GLY A 41 -17.33 -0.14 -10.52
CA GLY A 41 -17.75 0.35 -9.21
C GLY A 41 -17.15 -0.37 -7.99
N PHE A 42 -16.19 -1.28 -8.14
CA PHE A 42 -15.54 -1.96 -7.02
C PHE A 42 -14.03 -2.17 -7.22
N ARG A 43 -13.25 -1.56 -6.32
CA ARG A 43 -11.78 -1.55 -6.30
C ARG A 43 -11.24 -2.24 -5.05
N VAL A 44 -10.14 -2.95 -5.23
CA VAL A 44 -9.29 -3.42 -4.14
C VAL A 44 -8.02 -2.58 -4.10
N ILE A 45 -7.60 -2.20 -2.89
CA ILE A 45 -6.31 -1.58 -2.60
C ILE A 45 -5.58 -2.50 -1.62
N ALA A 46 -4.42 -3.01 -1.99
CA ALA A 46 -3.57 -3.81 -1.12
C ALA A 46 -2.35 -2.99 -0.71
N LEU A 47 -2.20 -2.76 0.60
CA LEU A 47 -1.11 -1.99 1.18
C LEU A 47 0.07 -2.90 1.54
N ASN A 48 1.29 -2.38 1.38
CA ASN A 48 2.44 -2.92 2.06
C ASN A 48 2.47 -2.36 3.48
N SER A 49 1.91 -3.09 4.43
CA SER A 49 1.83 -2.67 5.82
C SER A 49 3.15 -2.82 6.60
N ASN A 50 4.19 -3.42 6.00
CA ASN A 50 5.52 -3.49 6.62
C ASN A 50 6.14 -2.11 6.79
N VAL A 51 5.71 -1.12 5.99
CA VAL A 51 6.18 0.27 6.11
C VAL A 51 5.70 0.96 7.38
N CYS A 52 4.77 0.35 8.11
CA CYS A 52 4.35 0.82 9.42
C CYS A 52 4.73 -0.15 10.55
N TYR A 53 5.21 -1.35 10.25
CA TYR A 53 5.45 -2.38 11.25
C TYR A 53 6.55 -1.99 12.24
N SER A 54 6.26 -2.08 13.54
CA SER A 54 7.15 -1.59 14.61
C SER A 54 8.47 -2.34 14.73
N TYR A 55 8.56 -3.59 14.23
CA TYR A 55 9.81 -4.35 14.15
C TYR A 55 10.56 -4.17 12.82
N ASN A 56 10.08 -3.29 11.93
CA ASN A 56 10.83 -2.90 10.74
C ASN A 56 11.86 -1.83 11.09
N PHE A 57 13.07 -2.25 11.48
CA PHE A 57 14.15 -1.34 11.91
C PHE A 57 14.63 -0.38 10.83
N TRP A 58 14.35 -0.64 9.53
CA TRP A 58 14.69 0.27 8.44
C TRP A 58 13.94 1.61 8.52
N LEU A 59 12.80 1.65 9.21
CA LEU A 59 12.02 2.88 9.44
C LEU A 59 12.74 3.89 10.34
N LEU A 60 13.79 3.48 11.06
CA LEU A 60 14.64 4.41 11.82
C LEU A 60 15.50 5.29 10.89
N TYR A 61 15.77 4.83 9.67
CA TYR A 61 16.52 5.58 8.67
C TYR A 61 15.60 6.46 7.81
N GLU A 62 14.54 5.86 7.25
CA GLU A 62 13.54 6.53 6.40
C GLU A 62 12.12 6.12 6.79
N GLY A 63 11.53 6.83 7.74
CA GLY A 63 10.18 6.55 8.26
C GLY A 63 9.08 7.51 7.79
N SER A 64 9.44 8.57 7.05
CA SER A 64 8.46 9.54 6.54
C SER A 64 7.83 9.00 5.25
N ASP A 65 6.57 8.55 5.36
CA ASP A 65 5.79 7.91 4.29
C ASP A 65 6.62 7.03 3.32
N PRO A 66 7.13 5.87 3.78
CA PRO A 66 8.00 5.05 2.96
C PRO A 66 7.35 4.67 1.64
N TYR A 67 8.12 4.81 0.55
CA TYR A 67 7.68 4.64 -0.84
C TYR A 67 6.60 5.64 -1.33
N GLY A 68 6.17 6.59 -0.49
CA GLY A 68 5.05 7.49 -0.77
C GLY A 68 3.70 6.77 -0.76
N GLN A 69 3.55 5.73 0.08
CA GLN A 69 2.38 4.86 0.07
C GLN A 69 1.12 5.56 0.57
N LEU A 70 1.20 6.43 1.58
CA LEU A 70 0.04 7.18 2.08
C LEU A 70 -0.39 8.24 1.08
N GLN A 71 0.55 8.95 0.44
CA GLN A 71 0.18 9.86 -0.65
C GLN A 71 -0.48 9.11 -1.80
N TRP A 72 0.10 7.97 -2.21
CA TRP A 72 -0.50 7.13 -3.25
C TRP A 72 -1.90 6.60 -2.87
N LEU A 73 -2.12 6.28 -1.58
CA LEU A 73 -3.43 5.86 -1.09
C LEU A 73 -4.45 6.99 -1.21
N ILE A 74 -4.10 8.23 -0.83
CA ILE A 74 -4.95 9.41 -0.99
C ILE A 74 -5.35 9.59 -2.46
N ASP A 75 -4.36 9.57 -3.36
CA ASP A 75 -4.60 9.75 -4.80
C ASP A 75 -5.53 8.66 -5.34
N THR A 76 -5.30 7.39 -4.95
CA THR A 76 -6.12 6.26 -5.39
C THR A 76 -7.55 6.30 -4.83
N LEU A 77 -7.73 6.75 -3.59
CA LEU A 77 -9.06 6.91 -2.98
C LEU A 77 -9.82 8.08 -3.59
N LEU A 78 -9.14 9.18 -3.92
CA LEU A 78 -9.74 10.32 -4.64
C LEU A 78 -10.22 9.91 -6.04
N ASP A 79 -9.42 9.12 -6.76
CA ASP A 79 -9.82 8.57 -8.05
C ASP A 79 -11.03 7.64 -7.91
N ALA A 80 -11.06 6.79 -6.87
CA ALA A 80 -12.20 5.92 -6.59
C ALA A 80 -13.47 6.72 -6.24
N GLU A 81 -13.37 7.77 -5.42
CA GLU A 81 -14.46 8.69 -5.08
C GLU A 81 -15.03 9.35 -6.35
N THR A 82 -14.16 9.86 -7.22
CA THR A 82 -14.54 10.52 -8.49
C THR A 82 -15.24 9.54 -9.44
N ASN A 83 -14.83 8.27 -9.44
CA ASN A 83 -15.41 7.22 -10.28
C ASN A 83 -16.58 6.46 -9.62
N ASN A 84 -17.05 6.91 -8.44
CA ASN A 84 -18.13 6.29 -7.68
C ASN A 84 -17.88 4.79 -7.38
N GLU A 85 -16.64 4.46 -7.04
CA GLU A 85 -16.21 3.11 -6.71
C GLU A 85 -16.26 2.85 -5.20
N LYS A 86 -16.65 1.64 -4.81
CA LYS A 86 -16.44 1.14 -3.44
C LYS A 86 -15.08 0.51 -3.33
N VAL A 87 -14.42 0.70 -2.19
CA VAL A 87 -13.03 0.27 -1.98
C VAL A 87 -12.96 -0.73 -0.83
N HIS A 88 -12.29 -1.86 -1.06
CA HIS A 88 -11.79 -2.72 0.01
C HIS A 88 -10.28 -2.52 0.16
N ILE A 89 -9.84 -2.17 1.37
CA ILE A 89 -8.42 -2.06 1.71
C ILE A 89 -7.96 -3.36 2.37
N LEU A 90 -6.90 -3.95 1.84
CA LEU A 90 -6.24 -5.13 2.38
C LEU A 90 -4.92 -4.73 3.04
N SER A 91 -4.68 -5.24 4.26
CA SER A 91 -3.46 -5.01 5.03
C SER A 91 -3.08 -6.28 5.79
N HIS A 92 -1.78 -6.52 5.96
CA HIS A 92 -1.28 -7.64 6.76
C HIS A 92 -1.16 -7.27 8.24
N VAL A 93 -0.52 -6.12 8.51
CA VAL A 93 -0.34 -5.56 9.86
C VAL A 93 -1.50 -4.59 10.14
N PRO A 94 -2.23 -4.75 11.25
CA PRO A 94 -3.30 -3.82 11.60
C PRO A 94 -2.73 -2.45 11.98
N SER A 95 -3.35 -1.37 11.49
CA SER A 95 -2.92 0.00 11.76
C SER A 95 -3.38 0.54 13.12
N GLY A 96 -4.24 -0.21 13.84
CA GLY A 96 -4.96 0.24 15.02
C GLY A 96 -4.38 -0.19 16.37
N ASP A 97 -3.26 -0.92 16.39
CA ASP A 97 -2.62 -1.39 17.62
C ASP A 97 -1.12 -1.01 17.69
N SER A 98 -0.40 -1.57 18.66
CA SER A 98 1.02 -1.30 18.88
C SER A 98 1.97 -1.92 17.85
N SER A 99 1.46 -2.72 16.91
CA SER A 99 2.25 -3.31 15.82
C SER A 99 2.59 -2.29 14.73
N CYS A 100 1.88 -1.16 14.68
CA CYS A 100 2.10 -0.09 13.72
C CYS A 100 2.71 1.15 14.38
N VAL A 101 3.68 1.80 13.74
CA VAL A 101 4.28 3.05 14.23
C VAL A 101 3.22 4.14 14.30
N LYS A 102 3.12 4.79 15.46
CA LYS A 102 1.99 5.69 15.81
C LYS A 102 1.72 6.78 14.77
N ASN A 103 2.77 7.37 14.19
CA ASN A 103 2.61 8.45 13.21
C ASN A 103 1.95 7.93 11.93
N TRP A 104 2.45 6.84 11.36
CA TRP A 104 1.88 6.25 10.15
C TRP A 104 0.44 5.77 10.39
N GLY A 105 0.21 5.07 11.51
CA GLY A 105 -1.14 4.60 11.88
C GLY A 105 -2.16 5.73 12.04
N ARG A 106 -1.75 6.85 12.67
CA ARG A 106 -2.60 8.05 12.80
C ARG A 106 -2.96 8.64 11.44
N GLU A 107 -1.99 8.82 10.55
CA GLU A 107 -2.27 9.40 9.23
C GLU A 107 -3.13 8.47 8.36
N TYR A 108 -2.90 7.16 8.43
CA TYR A 108 -3.79 6.18 7.80
C TYR A 108 -5.24 6.31 8.31
N VAL A 109 -5.45 6.45 9.62
CA VAL A 109 -6.79 6.65 10.20
C VAL A 109 -7.41 7.97 9.74
N ASN A 110 -6.63 9.05 9.64
CA ASN A 110 -7.12 10.33 9.11
C ASN A 110 -7.59 10.20 7.65
N ILE A 111 -6.86 9.45 6.82
CA ILE A 111 -7.23 9.17 5.43
C ILE A 111 -8.53 8.36 5.40
N VAL A 112 -8.61 7.25 6.14
CA VAL A 112 -9.81 6.40 6.20
C VAL A 112 -11.03 7.17 6.69
N ASN A 113 -10.87 8.12 7.62
CA ASN A 113 -12.00 8.93 8.09
C ASN A 113 -12.49 9.97 7.07
N ARG A 114 -11.67 10.36 6.08
CA ARG A 114 -12.05 11.32 5.04
C ARG A 114 -12.86 10.68 3.92
N TYR A 115 -12.58 9.43 3.56
CA TYR A 115 -13.17 8.73 2.42
C TYR A 115 -14.20 7.70 2.86
#